data_AF-A0A1I1NF83-F1
#
_entry.id   AF-A0A1I1NF83-F1
#
_cell.length_a   1.000
_cell.length_b   1.000
_cell.length_c   1.000
_cell.angle_alpha   90.00
_cell.angle_beta   90.00
_cell.angle_gamma   90.00
#
_symmetry.space_group_name_H-M   'P 1'
#
loop_
_entity.id
_entity.type
_entity.pdbx_description
1 polymer ?
#
loop_
_entity_poly.entity_id
_entity_poly.type
_entity_poly.pdbx_seq_one_letter_code
_entity_poly.pdbx_strand_id
1 'polypeptide(L)'
;MLQWLKRKTPISYYGGKQQMASKIAKAIPAHQLYCEPFFGGGAVYFAKEPSEIEVIGDKNEVVANFYQVAQDEDLFPLLQKLVVATPYARREWAEARNVWRNADCFSDLKKAWAFRVLSAMCFSSSIGSGFAFDRNSNTVAKRFLNKKKNFGERIRERLSQTCIENICALDLIAARDTENAFFYIDPPYISERMGSKTGKNKVDQGHYSGYTVQDYDNLLTLL
;
A
#
# COMPACT_ATOMS: atom_id res chain seq x y z
N MET A 1 1.17 -24.90 -4.58
CA MET A 1 1.16 -24.59 -3.14
C MET A 1 2.33 -23.73 -2.62
N LEU A 2 3.45 -23.52 -3.34
CA LEU A 2 4.59 -22.68 -2.86
C LEU A 2 4.85 -21.40 -3.69
N GLN A 3 4.07 -21.15 -4.75
CA GLN A 3 4.38 -20.08 -5.72
C GLN A 3 4.05 -18.66 -5.20
N TRP A 4 3.21 -18.54 -4.17
CA TRP A 4 2.71 -17.25 -3.67
C TRP A 4 3.57 -16.65 -2.54
N LEU A 5 4.24 -17.48 -1.73
CA LEU A 5 5.03 -17.08 -0.55
C LEU A 5 6.27 -16.21 -0.85
N LYS A 6 6.62 -16.00 -2.13
CA LYS A 6 7.79 -15.20 -2.57
C LYS A 6 7.42 -13.90 -3.31
N ARG A 7 6.13 -13.57 -3.45
CA ARG A 7 5.74 -12.39 -4.23
C ARG A 7 6.03 -11.12 -3.44
N LYS A 8 6.73 -10.19 -4.11
CA LYS A 8 7.04 -8.87 -3.56
C LYS A 8 5.89 -7.93 -3.85
N THR A 9 5.59 -7.04 -2.91
CA THR A 9 4.59 -6.00 -3.07
C THR A 9 4.96 -5.06 -4.23
N PRO A 10 3.96 -4.51 -4.94
CA PRO A 10 4.19 -3.59 -6.05
C PRO A 10 4.80 -2.25 -5.61
N ILE A 11 4.58 -1.88 -4.35
CA ILE A 11 5.09 -0.66 -3.69
C ILE A 11 5.78 -0.99 -2.36
N SER A 12 6.67 -0.12 -1.91
CA SER A 12 7.10 -0.13 -0.51
C SER A 12 6.30 0.91 0.24
N TYR A 13 5.54 0.46 1.24
CA TYR A 13 4.71 1.33 2.06
C TYR A 13 5.24 1.32 3.50
N TYR A 14 5.15 2.47 4.18
CA TYR A 14 5.54 2.58 5.58
C TYR A 14 4.69 1.61 6.43
N GLY A 15 5.29 0.97 7.44
CA GLY A 15 4.62 -0.05 8.26
C GLY A 15 4.45 -1.42 7.59
N GLY A 16 4.88 -1.57 6.33
CA GLY A 16 4.68 -2.81 5.56
C GLY A 16 5.35 -4.02 6.21
N LYS A 17 4.54 -5.02 6.59
CA LYS A 17 4.97 -6.26 7.26
C LYS A 17 5.70 -7.24 6.35
N GLN A 18 6.46 -6.80 5.35
CA GLN A 18 7.06 -7.69 4.34
C GLN A 18 7.94 -8.80 4.92
N GLN A 19 8.63 -8.53 6.04
CA GLN A 19 9.45 -9.54 6.73
C GLN A 19 8.61 -10.59 7.48
N MET A 20 7.41 -10.22 7.93
CA MET A 20 6.49 -11.10 8.67
C MET A 20 5.36 -11.67 7.81
N ALA A 21 5.14 -11.12 6.61
CA ALA A 21 4.02 -11.45 5.74
C ALA A 21 3.93 -12.95 5.45
N SER A 22 5.07 -13.61 5.18
CA SER A 22 5.08 -15.07 4.95
C SER A 22 4.70 -15.87 6.19
N LYS A 23 5.00 -15.39 7.39
CA LYS A 23 4.61 -16.05 8.65
C LYS A 23 3.12 -15.83 8.92
N ILE A 24 2.64 -14.59 8.75
CA ILE A 24 1.23 -14.23 8.92
C ILE A 24 0.38 -15.03 7.93
N ALA A 25 0.75 -15.04 6.64
CA ALA A 25 0.04 -15.76 5.58
C ALA A 25 -0.12 -17.26 5.88
N LYS A 26 0.85 -17.89 6.55
CA LYS A 26 0.78 -19.30 6.97
C LYS A 26 -0.11 -19.55 8.18
N ALA A 27 -0.37 -18.51 8.97
CA ALA A 27 -1.22 -18.58 10.16
C ALA A 27 -2.69 -18.24 9.85
N ILE A 28 -3.01 -17.83 8.62
CA ILE A 28 -4.39 -17.55 8.21
C ILE A 28 -5.17 -18.88 8.20
N PRO A 29 -6.30 -18.99 8.92
CA PRO A 29 -7.15 -20.19 8.92
C PRO A 29 -7.86 -20.38 7.58
N ALA A 30 -8.54 -21.50 7.39
CA ALA A 30 -9.43 -21.68 6.23
C ALA A 30 -10.54 -20.63 6.25
N HIS A 31 -10.83 -20.04 5.09
CA HIS A 31 -11.83 -18.99 4.92
C HIS A 31 -12.28 -18.95 3.45
N GLN A 32 -13.46 -18.39 3.21
CA GLN A 32 -13.99 -18.15 1.87
C GLN A 32 -13.66 -16.73 1.41
N LEU A 33 -13.92 -15.74 2.27
CA LEU A 33 -13.70 -14.32 2.01
C LEU A 33 -12.45 -13.85 2.74
N TYR A 34 -11.54 -13.19 2.03
CA TYR A 34 -10.39 -12.49 2.60
C TYR A 34 -10.57 -10.98 2.47
N CYS A 35 -10.41 -10.24 3.56
CA CYS A 35 -10.52 -8.78 3.54
C CYS A 35 -9.32 -8.08 4.21
N GLU A 36 -8.74 -7.09 3.53
CA GLU A 36 -7.76 -6.15 4.10
C GLU A 36 -8.29 -4.71 4.05
N PRO A 37 -8.95 -4.21 5.12
CA PRO A 37 -9.55 -2.86 5.12
C PRO A 37 -8.55 -1.71 5.34
N PHE A 38 -7.29 -2.04 5.70
CA PHE A 38 -6.17 -1.12 5.81
C PHE A 38 -5.04 -1.57 4.88
N PHE A 39 -5.32 -1.58 3.58
CA PHE A 39 -4.49 -2.32 2.63
C PHE A 39 -3.06 -1.80 2.51
N GLY A 40 -2.86 -0.48 2.42
CA GLY A 40 -1.56 0.14 2.28
C GLY A 40 -0.71 -0.48 1.15
N GLY A 41 0.28 -1.31 1.52
CA GLY A 41 1.15 -2.01 0.57
C GLY A 41 0.77 -3.46 0.22
N GLY A 42 -0.23 -4.05 0.89
CA GLY A 42 -0.74 -5.40 0.64
C GLY A 42 0.23 -6.54 0.96
N ALA A 43 1.11 -6.37 1.96
CA ALA A 43 2.19 -7.34 2.21
C ALA A 43 1.68 -8.77 2.45
N VAL A 44 0.60 -8.92 3.22
CA VAL A 44 0.00 -10.23 3.54
C VAL A 44 -0.77 -10.76 2.33
N TYR A 45 -1.61 -9.93 1.71
CA TYR A 45 -2.34 -10.23 0.48
C TYR A 45 -1.48 -10.82 -0.65
N PHE A 46 -0.31 -10.23 -0.93
CA PHE A 46 0.59 -10.74 -1.96
C PHE A 46 1.33 -12.01 -1.53
N ALA A 47 1.46 -12.28 -0.23
CA ALA A 47 2.17 -13.45 0.31
C ALA A 47 1.28 -14.69 0.51
N LYS A 48 -0.04 -14.51 0.70
CA LYS A 48 -1.01 -15.61 0.83
C LYS A 48 -1.37 -16.23 -0.52
N GLU A 49 -1.91 -17.44 -0.47
CA GLU A 49 -2.60 -18.03 -1.62
C GLU A 49 -3.93 -17.30 -1.86
N PRO A 50 -4.41 -17.13 -3.10
CA PRO A 50 -5.71 -16.50 -3.38
C PRO A 50 -6.88 -17.21 -2.68
N SER A 51 -7.88 -16.43 -2.24
CA SER A 51 -9.15 -16.95 -1.72
C SER A 51 -10.25 -16.88 -2.77
N GLU A 52 -11.40 -17.51 -2.53
CA GLU A 52 -12.54 -17.46 -3.44
C GLU A 52 -13.06 -16.02 -3.62
N ILE A 53 -13.15 -15.27 -2.52
CA ILE A 53 -13.52 -13.86 -2.52
C ILE A 53 -12.39 -13.08 -1.87
N GLU A 54 -11.89 -12.04 -2.54
CA GLU A 54 -10.88 -11.15 -1.99
C GLU A 54 -11.30 -9.69 -2.13
N VAL A 55 -11.23 -8.97 -1.02
CA VAL A 55 -11.61 -7.56 -0.93
C VAL A 55 -10.46 -6.80 -0.29
N ILE A 56 -9.99 -5.75 -0.95
CA ILE A 56 -8.97 -4.85 -0.41
C ILE A 56 -9.57 -3.45 -0.31
N GLY A 57 -9.29 -2.76 0.79
CA GLY A 57 -9.80 -1.43 1.04
C GLY A 57 -8.73 -0.52 1.61
N ASP A 58 -8.76 0.75 1.21
CA ASP A 58 -8.02 1.79 1.89
C ASP A 58 -8.80 3.10 1.81
N LYS A 59 -8.82 3.87 2.89
CA LYS A 59 -9.44 5.20 2.92
C LYS A 59 -8.68 6.19 2.03
N ASN A 60 -7.38 5.98 1.81
CA ASN A 60 -6.57 6.84 0.96
C ASN A 60 -6.85 6.55 -0.52
N GLU A 61 -7.52 7.49 -1.19
CA GLU A 61 -7.87 7.39 -2.61
C GLU A 61 -6.67 7.08 -3.52
N VAL A 62 -5.47 7.55 -3.16
CA VAL A 62 -4.28 7.34 -4.01
C VAL A 62 -3.83 5.89 -3.95
N VAL A 63 -4.04 5.21 -2.81
CA VAL A 63 -3.80 3.78 -2.67
C VAL A 63 -4.81 3.01 -3.53
N ALA A 64 -6.10 3.29 -3.38
CA ALA A 64 -7.15 2.63 -4.17
C ALA A 64 -6.95 2.84 -5.68
N ASN A 65 -6.75 4.08 -6.12
CA ASN A 65 -6.43 4.44 -7.51
C ASN A 65 -5.23 3.65 -8.05
N PHE A 66 -4.15 3.54 -7.27
CA PHE A 66 -2.98 2.79 -7.70
C PHE A 66 -3.30 1.31 -7.97
N TYR A 67 -4.05 0.66 -7.09
CA TYR A 67 -4.38 -0.75 -7.25
C TYR A 67 -5.43 -1.00 -8.33
N GLN A 68 -6.38 -0.07 -8.55
CA GLN A 68 -7.31 -0.10 -9.67
C GLN A 68 -6.56 0.00 -11.01
N VAL A 69 -5.67 0.99 -11.17
CA VAL A 69 -4.81 1.12 -12.36
C VAL A 69 -3.90 -0.10 -12.51
N ALA A 70 -3.47 -0.73 -11.41
CA ALA A 70 -2.64 -1.92 -11.46
C ALA A 70 -3.40 -3.21 -11.80
N GLN A 71 -4.73 -3.23 -11.63
CA GLN A 71 -5.63 -4.33 -11.96
C GLN A 71 -6.15 -4.22 -13.40
N ASP A 72 -6.33 -2.99 -13.87
CA ASP A 72 -6.89 -2.67 -15.19
C ASP A 72 -6.03 -3.23 -16.34
N GLU A 73 -6.68 -3.87 -17.30
CA GLU A 73 -6.02 -4.57 -18.42
C GLU A 73 -5.36 -3.59 -19.42
N ASP A 74 -5.95 -2.41 -19.62
CA ASP A 74 -5.48 -1.42 -20.58
C ASP A 74 -4.48 -0.45 -19.95
N LEU A 75 -4.68 -0.07 -18.69
CA LEU A 75 -3.85 0.89 -18.00
C LEU A 75 -2.58 0.25 -17.40
N PHE A 76 -2.61 -1.02 -17.00
CA PHE A 76 -1.44 -1.67 -16.41
C PHE A 76 -0.21 -1.68 -17.35
N PRO A 77 -0.31 -2.03 -18.65
CA PRO A 77 0.82 -1.96 -19.57
C PRO A 77 1.41 -0.54 -19.70
N LEU A 78 0.55 0.48 -19.69
CA LEU A 78 0.97 1.88 -19.73
C LEU A 78 1.71 2.27 -18.43
N LEU A 79 1.17 1.87 -17.28
CA LEU A 79 1.79 2.11 -15.98
C LEU A 79 3.16 1.42 -15.90
N GLN A 80 3.24 0.16 -16.35
CA GLN A 80 4.47 -0.61 -16.39
C GLN A 80 5.52 0.09 -17.27
N LYS A 81 5.14 0.54 -18.47
CA LYS A 81 6.03 1.28 -19.38
C LYS A 81 6.56 2.56 -18.73
N LEU A 82 5.69 3.35 -18.09
CA LEU A 82 6.10 4.55 -17.36
C LEU A 82 7.09 4.21 -16.24
N VAL A 83 6.75 3.22 -15.39
CA VAL A 83 7.59 2.79 -14.27
C VAL A 83 8.96 2.32 -14.76
N VAL A 84 9.03 1.53 -15.83
CA VAL A 84 10.28 1.02 -16.40
C VAL A 84 11.13 2.16 -16.98
N ALA A 85 10.50 3.12 -17.66
CA ALA A 85 11.17 4.27 -18.27
C ALA A 85 11.73 5.26 -17.24
N THR A 86 11.08 5.45 -16.09
CA THR A 86 11.44 6.50 -15.10
C THR A 86 12.82 6.30 -14.47
N PRO A 87 13.84 7.12 -14.72
CA PRO A 87 15.16 6.97 -14.11
C PRO A 87 15.16 7.24 -12.60
N TYR A 88 16.18 6.78 -11.88
CA TYR A 88 16.37 7.16 -10.48
C TYR A 88 16.92 8.59 -10.40
N ALA A 89 16.04 9.60 -10.43
CA ALA A 89 16.43 10.99 -10.53
C ALA A 89 15.56 11.91 -9.67
N ARG A 90 16.18 12.98 -9.15
CA ARG A 90 15.49 13.98 -8.33
C ARG A 90 14.39 14.72 -9.09
N ARG A 91 14.55 14.90 -10.40
CA ARG A 91 13.54 15.51 -11.29
C ARG A 91 12.25 14.68 -11.30
N GLU A 92 12.37 13.37 -11.50
CA GLU A 92 11.23 12.44 -11.50
C GLU A 92 10.52 12.41 -10.14
N TRP A 93 11.29 12.42 -9.05
CA TRP A 93 10.74 12.54 -7.70
C TRP A 93 9.98 13.86 -7.51
N ALA A 94 10.53 14.98 -7.98
CA ALA A 94 9.89 16.29 -7.87
C ALA A 94 8.60 16.38 -8.70
N GLU A 95 8.58 15.80 -9.91
CA GLU A 95 7.39 15.71 -10.75
C GLU A 95 6.32 14.84 -10.10
N ALA A 96 6.69 13.64 -9.61
CA ALA A 96 5.78 12.79 -8.86
C ALA A 96 5.23 13.49 -7.62
N ARG A 97 6.05 14.32 -6.95
CA ARG A 97 5.62 15.16 -5.83
C ARG A 97 4.61 16.23 -6.24
N ASN A 98 4.78 16.82 -7.42
CA ASN A 98 3.83 17.78 -7.98
C ASN A 98 2.49 17.11 -8.31
N VAL A 99 2.51 15.95 -8.94
CA VAL A 99 1.31 15.15 -9.23
C VAL A 99 0.58 14.80 -7.93
N TRP A 100 1.31 14.30 -6.92
CA TRP A 100 0.74 13.98 -5.62
C TRP A 100 0.05 15.16 -4.94
N ARG A 101 0.59 16.37 -5.08
CA ARG A 101 0.03 17.59 -4.46
C ARG A 101 -1.17 18.17 -5.21
N ASN A 102 -1.28 17.89 -6.49
CA ASN A 102 -2.31 18.45 -7.37
C ASN A 102 -3.04 17.31 -8.09
N ALA A 103 -3.43 16.27 -7.34
CA ALA A 103 -3.91 15.00 -7.90
C ALA A 103 -5.08 15.21 -8.88
N ASP A 104 -5.99 16.13 -8.58
CA ASP A 104 -7.16 16.48 -9.39
C ASP A 104 -6.80 16.97 -10.81
N CYS A 105 -5.58 17.45 -11.02
CA CYS A 105 -5.13 17.95 -12.32
C CYS A 105 -4.53 16.87 -13.23
N PHE A 106 -4.46 15.61 -12.78
CA PHE A 106 -3.78 14.54 -13.49
C PHE A 106 -4.66 13.31 -13.67
N SER A 107 -4.36 12.52 -14.70
CA SER A 107 -5.04 11.23 -14.93
C SER A 107 -4.69 10.20 -13.86
N ASP A 108 -5.58 9.23 -13.65
CA ASP A 108 -5.40 8.12 -12.71
C ASP A 108 -4.11 7.34 -12.94
N LEU A 109 -3.77 7.12 -14.22
CA LEU A 109 -2.49 6.55 -14.63
C LEU A 109 -1.29 7.35 -14.11
N LYS A 110 -1.34 8.68 -14.21
CA LYS A 110 -0.25 9.56 -13.76
C LYS A 110 -0.20 9.64 -12.23
N LYS A 111 -1.34 9.64 -11.55
CA LYS A 111 -1.43 9.52 -10.08
C LYS A 111 -0.80 8.21 -9.59
N ALA A 112 -1.15 7.08 -10.21
CA ALA A 112 -0.61 5.76 -9.89
C ALA A 112 0.92 5.70 -10.11
N TRP A 113 1.40 6.26 -11.23
CA TRP A 113 2.82 6.41 -11.48
C TRP A 113 3.52 7.24 -10.40
N ALA A 114 2.95 8.39 -10.04
CA ALA A 114 3.52 9.28 -9.04
C ALA A 114 3.62 8.60 -7.67
N PHE A 115 2.57 7.90 -7.25
CA PHE A 115 2.58 7.11 -6.03
C PHE A 115 3.66 6.02 -6.02
N ARG A 116 3.82 5.31 -7.14
CA ARG A 116 4.86 4.29 -7.32
C ARG A 116 6.27 4.87 -7.32
N VAL A 117 6.47 6.07 -7.85
CA VAL A 117 7.76 6.78 -7.83
C VAL A 117 8.08 7.22 -6.41
N LEU A 118 7.15 7.89 -5.72
CA LEU A 118 7.35 8.37 -4.36
C LEU A 118 7.59 7.22 -3.37
N SER A 119 6.87 6.10 -3.48
CA SER A 119 7.07 4.92 -2.63
C SER A 119 8.44 4.25 -2.81
N ALA A 120 9.16 4.56 -3.89
CA ALA A 120 10.47 3.99 -4.19
C ALA A 120 11.64 4.97 -4.05
N MET A 121 11.40 6.27 -4.22
CA MET A 121 12.42 7.32 -4.21
C MET A 121 12.42 8.19 -2.94
N CYS A 122 11.40 8.12 -2.09
CA CYS A 122 11.41 8.85 -0.82
C CYS A 122 12.29 8.15 0.24
N PHE A 123 12.87 8.94 1.14
CA PHE A 123 13.65 8.44 2.26
C PHE A 123 12.83 7.49 3.14
N SER A 124 13.42 6.34 3.49
CA SER A 124 12.74 5.25 4.22
C SER A 124 11.44 4.74 3.57
N SER A 125 11.21 5.02 2.27
CA SER A 125 9.91 4.79 1.60
C SER A 125 8.74 5.52 2.29
N SER A 126 9.02 6.52 3.12
CA SER A 126 8.01 7.39 3.70
C SER A 126 7.65 8.44 2.67
N ILE A 127 6.51 8.25 2.01
CA ILE A 127 5.95 9.26 1.12
C ILE A 127 5.83 10.57 1.95
N GLY A 128 6.08 11.74 1.38
CA GLY A 128 6.19 12.95 2.20
C GLY A 128 7.61 13.41 2.52
N SER A 129 8.54 12.47 2.68
CA SER A 129 9.95 12.77 2.94
C SER A 129 10.72 13.20 1.67
N GLY A 130 11.96 13.61 1.85
CA GLY A 130 12.85 14.01 0.76
C GLY A 130 13.30 12.86 -0.14
N PHE A 131 13.89 13.20 -1.28
CA PHE A 131 14.53 12.26 -2.19
C PHE A 131 15.64 11.47 -1.48
N ALA A 132 15.57 10.13 -1.53
CA ALA A 132 16.58 9.26 -0.96
C ALA A 132 17.84 9.22 -1.83
N PHE A 133 19.01 9.30 -1.20
CA PHE A 133 20.29 9.16 -1.87
C PHE A 133 21.30 8.51 -0.92
N ASP A 134 22.30 7.86 -1.50
CA ASP A 134 23.41 7.30 -0.74
C ASP A 134 24.63 8.23 -0.79
N ARG A 135 25.51 8.12 0.21
CA ARG A 135 26.81 8.82 0.24
C ARG A 135 27.99 7.87 0.04
N ASN A 136 27.90 6.65 0.59
CA ASN A 136 29.01 5.72 0.72
C ASN A 136 28.77 4.35 0.03
N SER A 137 27.58 4.12 -0.51
CA SER A 137 27.22 2.88 -1.20
C SER A 137 26.27 3.19 -2.36
N ASN A 138 25.93 2.19 -3.17
CA ASN A 138 24.95 2.33 -4.25
C ASN A 138 23.76 1.40 -3.99
N THR A 139 23.17 1.51 -2.80
CA THR A 139 22.13 0.60 -2.32
C THR A 139 20.76 1.02 -2.83
N VAL A 140 20.47 2.32 -2.80
CA VAL A 140 19.17 2.89 -3.12
C VAL A 140 18.85 2.75 -4.62
N ALA A 141 19.77 3.09 -5.51
CA ALA A 141 19.54 2.95 -6.95
C ALA A 141 19.44 1.46 -7.37
N LYS A 142 20.26 0.57 -6.78
CA LYS A 142 20.13 -0.89 -6.99
C LYS A 142 18.77 -1.42 -6.53
N ARG A 143 18.30 -0.99 -5.34
CA ARG A 143 16.97 -1.35 -4.82
C ARG A 143 15.87 -0.85 -5.75
N PHE A 144 15.97 0.38 -6.24
CA PHE A 144 15.02 0.94 -7.20
C PHE A 144 14.98 0.13 -8.51
N LEU A 145 16.13 -0.19 -9.08
CA LEU A 145 16.23 -1.03 -10.29
C LEU A 145 15.57 -2.40 -10.07
N ASN A 146 15.83 -3.04 -8.92
CA ASN A 146 15.19 -4.30 -8.58
C ASN A 146 13.66 -4.17 -8.47
N LYS A 147 13.16 -3.09 -7.86
CA LYS A 147 11.71 -2.83 -7.80
C LYS A 147 11.11 -2.62 -9.19
N LYS A 148 11.82 -1.97 -10.12
CA LYS A 148 11.39 -1.82 -11.52
C LYS A 148 11.29 -3.16 -12.24
N LYS A 149 12.35 -3.98 -12.18
CA LYS A 149 12.39 -5.33 -12.79
C LYS A 149 11.30 -6.26 -12.27
N ASN A 150 10.85 -6.01 -11.04
CA ASN A 150 9.81 -6.79 -10.38
C ASN A 150 8.39 -6.23 -10.57
N PHE A 151 8.23 -5.15 -11.32
CA PHE A 151 6.93 -4.56 -11.65
C PHE A 151 6.47 -5.10 -13.00
N GLY A 152 5.58 -6.09 -12.98
CA GLY A 152 5.09 -6.73 -14.20
C GLY A 152 3.84 -7.57 -13.99
N GLU A 153 3.40 -8.22 -15.07
CA GLU A 153 2.06 -8.76 -15.29
C GLU A 153 1.46 -9.57 -14.14
N ARG A 154 2.30 -10.34 -13.44
CA ARG A 154 1.93 -11.08 -12.23
C ARG A 154 1.24 -10.26 -11.14
N ILE A 155 1.44 -8.94 -11.13
CA ILE A 155 0.76 -8.01 -10.19
C ILE A 155 -0.70 -7.89 -10.60
N ARG A 156 -0.96 -7.58 -11.87
CA ARG A 156 -2.31 -7.50 -12.43
C ARG A 156 -3.03 -8.83 -12.31
N GLU A 157 -2.39 -9.93 -12.72
CA GLU A 157 -2.95 -11.28 -12.58
C GLU A 157 -3.30 -11.64 -11.13
N ARG A 158 -2.52 -11.18 -10.15
CA ARG A 158 -2.83 -11.41 -8.73
C ARG A 158 -4.05 -10.62 -8.29
N LEU A 159 -4.30 -9.46 -8.89
CA LEU A 159 -5.38 -8.53 -8.55
C LEU A 159 -6.64 -8.77 -9.38
N SER A 160 -6.61 -9.56 -10.45
CA SER A 160 -7.67 -9.61 -11.47
C SER A 160 -9.05 -10.02 -10.95
N GLN A 161 -9.12 -10.74 -9.83
CA GLN A 161 -10.37 -11.17 -9.18
C GLN A 161 -10.65 -10.45 -7.86
N THR A 162 -9.90 -9.40 -7.55
CA THR A 162 -9.97 -8.68 -6.28
C THR A 162 -10.95 -7.52 -6.37
N CYS A 163 -11.85 -7.41 -5.41
CA CYS A 163 -12.66 -6.22 -5.24
C CYS A 163 -11.82 -5.13 -4.55
N ILE A 164 -11.72 -3.94 -5.16
CA ILE A 164 -10.89 -2.83 -4.67
C ILE A 164 -11.82 -1.69 -4.26
N GLU A 165 -11.84 -1.39 -2.97
CA GLU A 165 -12.74 -0.42 -2.34
C GLU A 165 -11.98 0.83 -1.87
N ASN A 166 -12.63 1.99 -1.93
CA ASN A 166 -12.15 3.23 -1.34
C ASN A 166 -13.16 3.79 -0.33
N ILE A 167 -13.39 3.04 0.75
CA ILE A 167 -14.30 3.41 1.82
C ILE A 167 -13.60 3.31 3.18
N CYS A 168 -14.25 3.76 4.26
CA CYS A 168 -13.68 3.62 5.58
C CYS A 168 -13.63 2.15 6.02
N ALA A 169 -12.64 1.80 6.84
CA ALA A 169 -12.42 0.42 7.25
C ALA A 169 -13.62 -0.18 8.02
N LEU A 170 -14.30 0.61 8.85
CA LEU A 170 -15.45 0.15 9.62
C LEU A 170 -16.63 -0.22 8.72
N ASP A 171 -16.93 0.63 7.74
CA ASP A 171 -18.00 0.37 6.75
C ASP A 171 -17.68 -0.89 5.94
N LEU A 172 -16.41 -1.06 5.55
CA LEU A 172 -15.99 -2.23 4.78
C LEU A 172 -16.09 -3.53 5.60
N ILE A 173 -15.67 -3.50 6.86
CA ILE A 173 -15.80 -4.65 7.76
C ILE A 173 -17.29 -4.98 7.92
N ALA A 174 -18.13 -4.01 8.28
CA ALA A 174 -19.57 -4.21 8.47
C ALA A 174 -20.28 -4.76 7.22
N ALA A 175 -19.86 -4.32 6.02
CA ALA A 175 -20.46 -4.77 4.76
C ALA A 175 -20.02 -6.18 4.31
N ARG A 176 -18.92 -6.71 4.85
CA ARG A 176 -18.31 -7.99 4.40
C ARG A 176 -18.27 -9.05 5.49
N ASP A 177 -18.68 -8.71 6.71
CA ASP A 177 -18.62 -9.61 7.86
C ASP A 177 -19.62 -10.75 7.71
N THR A 178 -19.09 -11.97 7.65
CA THR A 178 -19.82 -13.22 7.46
C THR A 178 -19.08 -14.32 8.20
N GLU A 179 -19.77 -15.42 8.51
CA GLU A 179 -19.20 -16.56 9.25
C GLU A 179 -17.91 -17.12 8.62
N ASN A 180 -17.75 -17.03 7.30
CA ASN A 180 -16.60 -17.56 6.56
C ASN A 180 -15.60 -16.48 6.11
N ALA A 181 -15.68 -15.26 6.66
CA ALA A 181 -14.76 -14.18 6.36
C ALA A 181 -13.54 -14.19 7.29
N PHE A 182 -12.37 -13.87 6.71
CA PHE A 182 -11.16 -13.56 7.45
C PHE A 182 -10.73 -12.13 7.14
N PHE A 183 -10.62 -11.32 8.20
CA PHE A 183 -10.14 -9.94 8.12
C PHE A 183 -8.70 -9.86 8.63
N TYR A 184 -7.79 -9.34 7.79
CA TYR A 184 -6.46 -8.92 8.24
C TYR A 184 -6.45 -7.41 8.48
N ILE A 185 -6.42 -7.01 9.75
CA ILE A 185 -6.59 -5.63 10.18
C ILE A 185 -5.25 -5.09 10.69
N ASP A 186 -4.64 -4.16 9.95
CA ASP A 186 -3.36 -3.53 10.27
C ASP A 186 -3.51 -2.00 10.29
N PRO A 187 -4.22 -1.43 11.29
CA PRO A 187 -4.55 -0.02 11.32
C PRO A 187 -3.31 0.82 11.64
N PRO A 188 -3.39 2.16 11.45
CA PRO A 188 -2.33 3.06 11.90
C PRO A 188 -2.12 2.94 13.41
N TYR A 189 -0.91 2.59 13.84
CA TYR A 189 -0.59 2.51 15.27
C TYR A 189 -0.62 3.89 15.92
N ILE A 190 -1.38 3.98 17.02
CA ILE A 190 -1.33 5.13 17.92
C ILE A 190 0.00 5.08 18.65
N SER A 191 0.83 6.11 18.47
CA SER A 191 2.00 6.30 19.30
C SER A 191 1.64 7.17 20.51
N GLU A 192 1.66 6.58 21.70
CA GLU A 192 1.84 7.34 22.93
C GLU A 192 3.28 7.86 22.94
N ARG A 193 3.56 8.97 22.25
CA ARG A 193 4.77 9.72 22.59
C ARG A 193 4.52 10.43 23.92
N MET A 194 4.82 9.73 25.02
CA MET A 194 5.14 10.37 26.30
C MET A 194 6.15 11.50 26.02
N GLY A 195 5.76 12.75 26.31
CA GLY A 195 6.69 13.87 26.47
C GLY A 195 6.81 14.91 25.35
N SER A 196 5.79 15.17 24.52
CA SER A 196 5.75 16.44 23.77
C SER A 196 5.00 17.51 24.59
N LYS A 197 5.67 18.63 24.89
CA LYS A 197 5.19 19.77 25.73
C LYS A 197 3.96 20.51 25.17
N THR A 198 3.15 19.90 24.31
CA THR A 198 2.05 20.56 23.58
C THR A 198 0.70 19.85 23.70
N GLY A 199 0.56 18.84 24.56
CA GLY A 199 -0.76 18.33 25.01
C GLY A 199 -1.67 17.77 23.90
N LYS A 200 -1.14 17.44 22.72
CA LYS A 200 -1.89 16.79 21.65
C LYS A 200 -1.31 15.39 21.41
N ASN A 201 -2.08 14.36 21.75
CA ASN A 201 -1.84 12.98 21.33
C ASN A 201 -1.80 12.97 19.80
N LYS A 202 -0.60 12.86 19.24
CA LYS A 202 -0.36 12.98 17.80
C LYS A 202 -0.18 11.58 17.24
N VAL A 203 -1.06 11.17 16.32
CA VAL A 203 -0.84 9.98 15.49
C VAL A 203 0.29 10.32 14.52
N ASP A 204 1.54 10.04 14.92
CA ASP A 204 2.73 10.39 14.15
C ASP A 204 3.02 9.31 13.09
N GLN A 205 2.18 9.25 12.05
CA GLN A 205 2.42 8.44 10.85
C GLN A 205 1.90 9.18 9.62
N GLY A 206 2.71 10.09 9.06
CA GLY A 206 2.38 11.12 8.06
C GLY A 206 1.65 10.74 6.73
N HIS A 207 1.06 9.56 6.60
CA HIS A 207 0.10 9.16 5.56
C HIS A 207 -1.35 9.03 6.03
N TYR A 208 -1.55 8.72 7.31
CA TYR A 208 -2.87 8.66 7.94
C TYR A 208 -3.14 9.94 8.74
N SER A 209 -2.86 11.10 8.12
CA SER A 209 -3.30 12.37 8.68
C SER A 209 -4.82 12.32 8.82
N GLY A 210 -5.30 12.28 10.06
CA GLY A 210 -6.74 12.22 10.36
C GLY A 210 -7.28 10.88 10.84
N TYR A 211 -6.45 9.83 10.99
CA TYR A 211 -6.84 8.68 11.82
C TYR A 211 -6.64 9.07 13.29
N THR A 212 -7.69 8.99 14.10
CA THR A 212 -7.73 9.48 15.47
C THR A 212 -7.74 8.34 16.49
N VAL A 213 -7.55 8.67 17.77
CA VAL A 213 -7.76 7.70 18.86
C VAL A 213 -9.20 7.18 18.85
N GLN A 214 -10.17 8.07 18.59
CA GLN A 214 -11.58 7.67 18.47
C GLN A 214 -11.82 6.69 17.32
N ASP A 215 -11.16 6.85 16.17
CA ASP A 215 -11.28 5.89 15.06
C ASP A 215 -10.74 4.51 15.45
N TYR A 216 -9.67 4.47 16.25
CA TYR A 216 -9.13 3.22 16.79
C TYR A 216 -10.06 2.59 17.82
N ASP A 217 -10.65 3.38 18.72
CA ASP A 217 -11.61 2.89 19.72
C ASP A 217 -12.88 2.37 19.04
N ASN A 218 -13.35 3.03 17.98
CA ASN A 218 -14.47 2.57 17.16
C ASN A 218 -14.14 1.24 16.47
N LEU A 219 -12.92 1.08 15.97
CA LEU A 219 -12.44 -0.19 15.40
C LEU A 219 -12.44 -1.29 16.46
N LEU A 220 -11.92 -1.03 17.67
CA LEU A 220 -11.95 -2.01 18.75
C LEU A 220 -13.37 -2.37 19.20
N THR A 221 -14.32 -1.44 19.10
CA THR A 221 -15.73 -1.69 19.45
C THR A 221 -16.44 -2.54 18.40
N LEU A 222 -16.00 -2.46 17.15
CA LEU A 222 -16.57 -3.24 16.04
C LEU A 222 -16.10 -4.71 16.03
N LEU A 223 -14.88 -4.97 16.53
CA LEU A 223 -14.25 -6.30 16.54
C LEU A 223 -14.64 -7.14 17.76
#